data_AF-A0A7S3U1Q9-F1
#
_entry.id   AF-A0A7S3U1Q9-F1
#
_cell.length_a   1.000
_cell.length_b   1.000
_cell.length_c   1.000
_cell.angle_alpha   90.00
_cell.angle_beta   90.00
_cell.angle_gamma   90.00
#
_symmetry.space_group_name_H-M   'P 1'
#
loop_
_entity.id
_entity.type
_entity.pdbx_description
1 polymer ?
#
loop_
_entity_poly.entity_id
_entity_poly.type
_entity_poly.pdbx_seq_one_letter_code
_entity_poly.pdbx_strand_id
1 'polypeptide(L)'
;TTLVCRLSVRAGRDSRSRGSPTRMPCNDILPGAENARCPPRRGGKDVRRARSALVLYTEASRERLRAANPHAKYAEVTRLASAEWKALGLSARADWEKAAVDDKLRFERERAAADAAAG
;
A
#
# COMPACT_ATOMS: atom_id res chain seq x y z
N THR A 1 3.92 -3.69 59.04
CA THR A 1 3.48 -2.38 58.50
C THR A 1 4.10 -2.25 57.13
N THR A 2 3.46 -2.30 55.96
CA THR A 2 2.06 -2.34 55.53
C THR A 2 2.10 -2.71 54.04
N LEU A 3 1.20 -3.60 53.61
CA LEU A 3 0.64 -3.85 52.28
C LEU A 3 1.52 -3.92 51.01
N VAL A 4 1.49 -5.13 50.44
CA VAL A 4 1.30 -5.49 49.04
C VAL A 4 0.55 -4.48 48.15
N CYS A 5 1.03 -4.29 46.92
CA CYS A 5 0.14 -4.19 45.76
C CYS A 5 0.74 -4.94 44.57
N ARG A 6 0.16 -6.11 44.30
CA ARG A 6 0.34 -6.92 43.09
C ARG A 6 -0.18 -6.12 41.88
N LEU A 7 0.62 -5.97 40.83
CA LEU A 7 0.08 -5.83 39.48
C LEU A 7 0.66 -6.93 38.58
N SER A 8 -0.15 -7.98 38.49
CA SER A 8 -0.26 -9.00 37.46
C SER A 8 0.40 -8.67 36.11
N VAL A 9 1.58 -9.24 35.84
CA VAL A 9 2.00 -9.57 34.47
C VAL A 9 1.66 -11.04 34.25
N ARG A 10 0.60 -11.29 33.48
CA ARG A 10 0.26 -12.59 32.91
C ARG A 10 0.10 -12.45 31.40
N ALA A 11 0.39 -13.57 30.74
CA ALA A 11 0.40 -13.83 29.30
C ALA A 11 1.69 -13.32 28.63
N GLY A 12 2.70 -14.16 28.38
CA GLY A 12 2.59 -15.49 27.79
C GLY A 12 2.52 -15.34 26.28
N ARG A 13 3.67 -15.38 25.61
CA ARG A 13 3.74 -15.80 24.21
C ARG A 13 5.09 -16.42 23.90
N ASP A 14 5.08 -17.69 24.21
CA ASP A 14 6.01 -18.74 23.89
C ASP A 14 6.36 -18.83 22.38
N SER A 15 7.60 -19.27 22.15
CA SER A 15 8.15 -20.02 21.02
C SER A 15 7.75 -19.66 19.57
N ARG A 16 8.75 -19.28 18.76
CA ARG A 16 9.38 -20.21 17.79
C ARG A 16 10.33 -19.47 16.85
N SER A 17 11.58 -19.90 16.86
CA SER A 17 12.39 -19.92 15.65
C SER A 17 11.60 -20.62 14.54
N ARG A 18 11.32 -19.96 13.43
CA ARG A 18 11.01 -20.62 12.16
C ARG A 18 11.54 -19.72 11.05
N GLY A 19 12.38 -20.31 10.21
CA GLY A 19 13.21 -19.61 9.25
C GLY A 19 12.46 -18.71 8.28
N SER A 20 13.24 -17.86 7.62
CA SER A 20 12.86 -17.05 6.48
C SER A 20 11.93 -17.83 5.54
N PRO A 21 10.67 -17.42 5.34
CA PRO A 21 9.80 -18.10 4.43
C PRO A 21 10.26 -17.76 3.00
N THR A 22 10.99 -18.69 2.42
CA THR A 22 11.05 -18.96 0.98
C THR A 22 9.66 -18.69 0.38
N ARG A 23 9.59 -17.86 -0.67
CA ARG A 23 8.40 -17.51 -1.48
C ARG A 23 7.16 -18.39 -1.15
N MET A 24 6.26 -17.90 -0.30
CA MET A 24 5.03 -18.65 -0.04
C MET A 24 4.09 -18.56 -1.27
N PRO A 25 3.57 -19.70 -1.75
CA PRO A 25 2.46 -19.72 -2.70
C PRO A 25 1.17 -19.26 -2.01
N CYS A 26 0.30 -18.61 -2.77
CA CYS A 26 -0.82 -17.78 -2.30
C CYS A 26 -2.02 -18.54 -1.67
N ASN A 27 -1.82 -19.56 -0.83
CA ASN A 27 -2.95 -20.41 -0.39
C ASN A 27 -3.09 -20.71 1.11
N ASP A 28 -2.57 -19.88 2.00
CA ASP A 28 -2.88 -19.97 3.45
C ASP A 28 -3.70 -18.75 3.90
N ILE A 29 -5.00 -18.99 4.12
CA ILE A 29 -6.02 -18.04 4.58
C ILE A 29 -5.77 -17.73 6.07
N LEU A 30 -5.56 -16.45 6.42
CA LEU A 30 -5.52 -16.01 7.82
C LEU A 30 -6.93 -16.15 8.44
N PRO A 31 -7.07 -16.69 9.67
CA PRO A 31 -8.37 -16.78 10.33
C PRO A 31 -8.90 -15.37 10.62
N GLY A 32 -9.97 -14.97 9.91
CA GLY A 32 -10.56 -13.63 9.95
C GLY A 32 -11.02 -13.07 8.59
N ALA A 33 -10.82 -13.80 7.49
CA ALA A 33 -11.23 -13.37 6.15
C ALA A 33 -12.12 -14.41 5.46
N GLU A 34 -13.38 -14.50 5.89
CA GLU A 34 -14.39 -15.41 5.33
C GLU A 34 -14.61 -15.25 3.81
N ASN A 35 -14.17 -14.12 3.22
CA ASN A 35 -14.46 -13.79 1.81
C ASN A 35 -13.22 -13.39 0.98
N ALA A 36 -12.00 -13.79 1.36
CA ALA A 36 -10.78 -13.43 0.64
C ALA A 36 -10.54 -14.33 -0.60
N ARG A 37 -11.15 -13.99 -1.74
CA ARG A 37 -10.70 -14.52 -3.03
C ARG A 37 -9.37 -13.85 -3.40
N CYS A 38 -8.35 -14.64 -3.76
CA CYS A 38 -7.17 -14.12 -4.42
C CYS A 38 -7.61 -13.34 -5.67
N PRO A 39 -7.21 -12.07 -5.84
CA PRO A 39 -7.55 -11.33 -7.05
C PRO A 39 -6.94 -12.08 -8.25
N PRO A 40 -7.70 -12.27 -9.35
CA PRO A 40 -7.20 -12.97 -10.52
C PRO A 40 -5.91 -12.30 -11.00
N ARG A 41 -4.90 -13.12 -11.30
CA ARG A 41 -3.66 -12.69 -11.94
C ARG A 41 -4.08 -12.17 -13.31
N ARG A 42 -4.07 -10.84 -13.50
CA ARG A 42 -4.40 -10.26 -14.80
C ARG A 42 -3.40 -10.78 -15.82
N GLY A 43 -3.90 -11.58 -16.75
CA GLY A 43 -3.15 -12.18 -17.84
C GLY A 43 -3.64 -11.54 -19.12
N GLY A 44 -2.83 -10.63 -19.67
CA GLY A 44 -3.08 -10.03 -20.98
C GLY A 44 -2.55 -8.61 -21.04
N LYS A 45 -1.49 -8.42 -21.85
CA LYS A 45 -0.86 -7.15 -22.27
C LYS A 45 -1.33 -5.90 -21.47
N ASP A 46 -1.02 -5.88 -20.18
CA ASP A 46 -1.56 -4.87 -19.28
C ASP A 46 -0.86 -3.53 -19.54
N VAL A 47 -1.51 -2.65 -20.30
CA VAL A 47 -1.17 -1.22 -20.30
C VAL A 47 -1.19 -0.76 -18.84
N ARG A 48 -0.09 -0.17 -18.38
CA ARG A 48 0.06 0.22 -16.97
C ARG A 48 -1.02 1.24 -16.64
N ARG A 49 -1.85 0.92 -15.63
CA ARG A 49 -2.98 1.75 -15.21
C ARG A 49 -2.58 3.21 -15.02
N ALA A 50 -3.52 4.12 -15.33
CA ALA A 50 -3.41 5.53 -15.00
C ALA A 50 -3.08 5.72 -13.52
N ARG A 51 -2.12 6.61 -13.23
CA ARG A 51 -1.78 6.98 -11.86
C ARG A 51 -2.74 8.06 -11.38
N SER A 52 -3.26 7.91 -10.16
CA SER A 52 -4.08 8.94 -9.52
C SER A 52 -3.21 9.98 -8.80
N ALA A 53 -3.78 11.14 -8.51
CA ALA A 53 -3.11 12.23 -7.81
C ALA A 53 -2.44 11.79 -6.51
N LEU A 54 -3.13 10.94 -5.73
CA LEU A 54 -2.59 10.34 -4.50
C LEU A 54 -1.39 9.43 -4.76
N VAL A 55 -1.40 8.65 -5.84
CA VAL A 55 -0.27 7.76 -6.17
C VAL A 55 0.96 8.57 -6.53
N LEU A 56 0.82 9.62 -7.34
CA LEU A 56 1.91 10.53 -7.67
C LEU A 56 2.48 11.21 -6.42
N TYR A 57 1.59 11.69 -5.54
CA TYR A 57 2.01 12.30 -4.27
C TYR A 57 2.74 11.31 -3.36
N THR A 58 2.17 10.13 -3.14
CA THR A 58 2.78 9.12 -2.26
C THR A 58 4.11 8.59 -2.82
N GLU A 59 4.30 8.54 -4.14
CA GLU A 59 5.59 8.23 -4.78
C GLU A 59 6.66 9.30 -4.49
N ALA A 60 6.30 10.59 -4.55
CA ALA A 60 7.23 11.68 -4.23
C ALA A 60 7.53 11.76 -2.72
N SER A 61 6.50 11.61 -1.87
CA SER A 61 6.63 11.72 -0.42
C SER A 61 7.28 10.49 0.21
N ARG A 62 7.06 9.28 -0.33
CA ARG A 62 7.69 8.07 0.22
C ARG A 62 9.21 8.08 0.09
N GLU A 63 9.78 8.73 -0.92
CA GLU A 63 11.24 8.82 -1.08
C GLU A 63 11.83 9.68 0.04
N ARG A 64 11.20 10.82 0.33
CA ARG A 64 11.54 11.67 1.48
C ARG A 64 11.41 10.92 2.80
N LEU A 65 10.29 10.22 3.00
CA LEU A 65 10.01 9.48 4.24
C LEU A 65 10.90 8.25 4.41
N ARG A 66 11.30 7.58 3.32
CA ARG A 66 12.25 6.46 3.35
C ARG A 66 13.66 6.92 3.68
N ALA A 67 14.07 8.08 3.16
CA ALA A 67 15.36 8.68 3.52
C ALA A 67 15.39 9.09 5.00
N ALA A 68 14.31 9.65 5.52
CA ALA A 68 14.18 10.01 6.94
C ALA A 68 14.03 8.79 7.86
N ASN A 69 13.48 7.67 7.36
CA ASN A 69 13.22 6.46 8.14
C ASN A 69 13.68 5.20 7.40
N PRO A 70 15.00 4.95 7.33
CA PRO A 70 15.55 3.77 6.62
C PRO A 70 15.17 2.43 7.27
N HIS A 71 14.73 2.43 8.54
CA HIS A 71 14.30 1.24 9.28
C HIS A 71 12.76 1.06 9.34
N ALA A 72 11.98 2.04 8.90
CA ALA A 72 10.53 1.96 8.97
C ALA A 72 9.97 1.04 7.88
N LYS A 73 8.92 0.28 8.24
CA LYS A 73 8.21 -0.56 7.28
C LYS A 73 7.49 0.31 6.25
N TYR A 74 7.51 -0.12 5.00
CA TYR A 74 6.81 0.53 3.89
C TYR A 74 5.33 0.83 4.18
N ALA A 75 4.66 -0.05 4.94
CA ALA A 75 3.27 0.13 5.35
C ALA A 75 3.05 1.39 6.19
N GLU A 76 3.97 1.70 7.12
CA GLU A 76 3.87 2.90 7.97
C GLU A 76 4.11 4.17 7.16
N VAL A 77 5.10 4.15 6.25
CA VAL A 77 5.39 5.27 5.35
C VAL A 77 4.18 5.61 4.48
N THR A 78 3.52 4.59 3.93
CA THR A 78 2.33 4.77 3.10
C THR A 78 1.16 5.34 3.91
N ARG A 79 1.02 4.92 5.17
CA ARG A 79 -0.03 5.42 6.09
C ARG A 79 0.19 6.89 6.44
N LEU A 80 1.43 7.29 6.73
CA LEU A 80 1.80 8.68 7.01
C LEU A 80 1.57 9.57 5.78
N ALA A 81 2.04 9.16 4.61
CA ALA A 81 1.84 9.91 3.37
C ALA A 81 0.34 10.10 3.03
N SER A 82 -0.49 9.09 3.30
CA SER A 82 -1.94 9.19 3.10
C SER A 82 -2.62 10.14 4.10
N ALA A 83 -2.09 10.26 5.32
CA ALA A 83 -2.56 11.23 6.31
C ALA A 83 -2.14 12.65 5.93
N GLU A 84 -0.90 12.84 5.50
CA GLU A 84 -0.39 14.13 4.97
C GLU A 84 -1.20 14.60 3.77
N TRP A 85 -1.54 13.70 2.83
CA TRP A 85 -2.40 14.03 1.70
C TRP A 85 -3.77 14.59 2.13
N LYS A 86 -4.37 13.99 3.18
CA LYS A 86 -5.63 14.47 3.74
C LYS A 86 -5.49 15.80 4.47
N ALA A 87 -4.34 16.05 5.06
CA ALA A 87 -4.01 17.33 5.70
C ALA A 87 -3.68 18.43 4.68
N LEU A 88 -3.10 18.09 3.52
CA LEU A 88 -2.89 19.01 2.41
C LEU A 88 -4.25 19.49 1.89
N GLY A 89 -4.43 20.81 1.86
CA GLY A 89 -5.67 21.44 1.40
C GLY A 89 -5.96 21.20 -0.09
N LEU A 90 -7.19 21.52 -0.51
CA LEU A 90 -7.67 21.33 -1.89
C LEU A 90 -6.78 22.02 -2.94
N SER A 91 -6.16 23.15 -2.58
CA SER A 91 -5.27 23.90 -3.47
C SER A 91 -4.07 23.07 -3.95
N ALA A 92 -3.33 22.46 -3.03
CA ALA A 92 -2.17 21.62 -3.40
C ALA A 92 -2.61 20.38 -4.19
N ARG A 93 -3.77 19.80 -3.84
CA ARG A 93 -4.32 18.63 -4.55
C ARG A 93 -4.70 18.95 -5.99
N ALA A 94 -5.19 20.15 -6.27
CA ALA A 94 -5.63 20.55 -7.60
C ALA A 94 -4.50 20.44 -8.65
N ASP A 95 -3.26 20.77 -8.29
CA ASP A 95 -2.12 20.64 -9.21
C ASP A 95 -1.76 19.17 -9.48
N TRP A 96 -1.85 18.32 -8.45
CA TRP A 96 -1.67 16.88 -8.61
C TRP A 96 -2.84 16.22 -9.37
N GLU A 97 -4.06 16.76 -9.24
CA GLU A 97 -5.22 16.31 -10.00
C GLU A 97 -5.06 16.62 -11.48
N LYS A 98 -4.55 17.80 -11.86
CA LYS A 98 -4.20 18.11 -13.26
C LYS A 98 -3.18 17.09 -13.80
N ALA A 99 -2.12 16.82 -13.05
CA ALA A 99 -1.12 15.81 -13.44
C ALA A 99 -1.74 14.41 -13.59
N ALA A 100 -2.69 14.04 -12.73
CA ALA A 100 -3.41 12.77 -12.81
C ALA A 100 -4.37 12.69 -14.02
N VAL A 101 -4.98 13.82 -14.41
CA VAL A 101 -5.81 13.91 -15.61
C VAL A 101 -4.96 13.67 -16.86
N ASP A 102 -3.77 14.27 -16.94
CA ASP A 102 -2.84 14.02 -18.04
C ASP A 102 -2.40 12.55 -18.11
N ASP A 103 -2.10 11.94 -16.95
CA ASP A 103 -1.72 10.53 -16.88
C ASP A 103 -2.88 9.59 -17.27
N LYS A 104 -4.13 10.00 -17.00
CA LYS A 104 -5.34 9.31 -17.45
C LYS A 104 -5.52 9.41 -18.97
N LEU A 105 -5.24 10.57 -19.57
CA LEU A 105 -5.29 10.75 -21.02
C LEU A 105 -4.24 9.90 -21.73
N ARG A 106 -3.01 9.81 -21.19
CA ARG A 106 -1.98 8.87 -21.69
C ARG A 106 -2.51 7.44 -21.67
N PHE A 107 -3.06 7.01 -20.53
CA PHE A 107 -3.57 5.66 -20.37
C PHE A 107 -4.73 5.35 -21.33
N GLU A 108 -5.64 6.30 -21.56
CA GLU A 108 -6.75 6.12 -22.50
C GLU A 108 -6.27 5.93 -23.94
N ARG A 109 -5.24 6.68 -24.36
CA ARG A 109 -4.60 6.51 -25.68
C ARG A 109 -3.91 5.16 -25.82
N GLU A 110 -3.11 4.77 -24.82
CA GLU A 110 -2.40 3.49 -24.82
C GLU A 110 -3.37 2.30 -24.74
N ARG A 111 -4.44 2.42 -23.94
CA ARG A 111 -5.47 1.39 -23.80
C ARG A 111 -6.23 1.21 -25.11
N ALA A 112 -6.68 2.30 -25.73
CA ALA A 112 -7.39 2.24 -27.02
C ALA A 112 -6.53 1.60 -28.13
N ALA A 113 -5.23 1.90 -28.16
CA ALA A 113 -4.30 1.25 -29.10
C ALA A 113 -4.10 -0.24 -28.80
N ALA A 114 -4.10 -0.64 -27.53
CA ALA A 114 -4.01 -2.04 -27.13
C ALA A 114 -5.30 -2.83 -27.43
N ASP A 115 -6.47 -2.23 -27.21
CA ASP A 115 -7.78 -2.80 -27.56
C ASP A 115 -7.91 -2.98 -29.08
N ALA A 116 -7.46 -2.00 -29.89
CA ALA A 116 -7.48 -2.08 -31.35
C ALA A 116 -6.49 -3.11 -31.94
N ALA A 117 -5.44 -3.47 -31.20
CA ALA A 117 -4.50 -4.52 -31.59
C ALA A 117 -4.91 -5.93 -31.10
N ALA A 118 -5.96 -6.01 -30.28
CA ALA A 118 -6.49 -7.26 -29.71
C ALA A 118 -7.76 -7.77 -30.42
N GLY A 119 -8.32 -6.98 -31.34
CA GLY A 119 -9.33 -7.42 -32.32
C GLY A 119 -8.70 -7.70 -33.67
#